data_AF-A0A5W0NQ94-F1
#
_entry.id   AF-A0A5W0NQ94-F1
#
_cell.length_a   1.000
_cell.length_b   1.000
_cell.length_c   1.000
_cell.angle_alpha   90.00
_cell.angle_beta   90.00
_cell.angle_gamma   90.00
#
_symmetry.space_group_name_H-M   'P 1'
#
loop_
_entity.id
_entity.type
_entity.pdbx_description
1 polymer ?
#
loop_
_entity_poly.entity_id
_entity_poly.type
_entity_poly.pdbx_seq_one_letter_code
_entity_poly.pdbx_strand_id
1 'polypeptide(L)'
;MKIVWPIPSNSRGIEFSNQESILSHLAGESTGQYTIGRSGMWHGGIHITEATTPWCALSGKSPLEAIDFPVPFKGEQAVRCMADGEVVAYRVCRDYLTIAWESGPLNFSGSFVLVKHYIQPGEKESSGLHFYTLYMH
;
A
#
# COMPACT_ATOMS: atom_id res chain seq x y z
N MET A 1 6.78 6.37 -18.74
CA MET A 1 6.34 6.04 -17.37
C MET A 1 5.14 5.11 -17.47
N LYS A 2 5.28 3.90 -16.97
CA LYS A 2 4.19 2.95 -16.80
C LYS A 2 3.53 3.22 -15.44
N ILE A 3 2.22 3.42 -15.45
CA ILE A 3 1.41 3.61 -14.23
C ILE A 3 0.54 2.36 -14.04
N VAL A 4 0.47 1.87 -12.80
CA VAL A 4 -0.38 0.75 -12.38
C VAL A 4 -1.08 1.07 -11.08
N TRP A 5 -2.14 0.32 -10.77
CA TRP A 5 -2.76 0.37 -9.46
C TRP A 5 -1.84 -0.31 -8.42
N PRO A 6 -1.83 0.17 -7.15
CA PRO A 6 -0.92 -0.34 -6.12
C PRO A 6 -1.23 -1.79 -5.73
N ILE A 7 -2.41 -2.29 -6.08
CA ILE A 7 -2.87 -3.66 -5.84
C ILE A 7 -3.49 -4.26 -7.12
N PRO A 8 -3.38 -5.58 -7.34
CA PRO A 8 -4.12 -6.26 -8.39
C PRO A 8 -5.57 -6.53 -7.95
N SER A 9 -6.43 -6.86 -8.91
CA SER A 9 -7.85 -7.15 -8.69
C SER A 9 -8.13 -8.55 -8.16
N ASN A 10 -7.14 -9.45 -8.13
CA ASN A 10 -7.25 -10.80 -7.55
C ASN A 10 -5.89 -11.45 -7.29
N SER A 11 -5.92 -12.66 -6.70
CA SER A 11 -4.75 -13.49 -6.38
C SER A 11 -3.92 -13.94 -7.57
N ARG A 12 -4.43 -13.83 -8.81
CA ARG A 12 -3.68 -14.14 -10.04
C ARG A 12 -2.89 -12.94 -10.57
N GLY A 13 -2.94 -11.80 -9.88
CA GLY A 13 -2.19 -10.60 -10.28
C GLY A 13 -2.81 -9.84 -11.46
N ILE A 14 -4.10 -10.07 -11.75
CA ILE A 14 -4.80 -9.38 -12.85
C ILE A 14 -5.02 -7.91 -12.48
N GLU A 15 -4.87 -6.98 -13.43
CA GLU A 15 -5.13 -5.56 -13.19
C GLU A 15 -6.63 -5.23 -13.11
N PHE A 16 -6.96 -4.15 -12.42
CA PHE A 16 -8.28 -3.52 -12.57
C PHE A 16 -8.43 -2.98 -13.99
N SER A 17 -9.59 -3.21 -14.61
CA SER A 17 -9.84 -2.84 -16.00
C SER A 17 -9.99 -1.34 -16.21
N ASN A 18 -10.46 -0.62 -15.18
CA ASN A 18 -10.68 0.82 -15.21
C ASN A 18 -10.78 1.41 -13.80
N GLN A 19 -10.85 2.75 -13.72
CA GLN A 19 -10.97 3.50 -12.47
C GLN A 19 -12.24 3.14 -11.67
N GLU A 20 -13.37 2.93 -12.32
CA GLU A 20 -14.63 2.60 -11.64
C GLU A 20 -14.55 1.25 -10.91
N SER A 21 -13.86 0.28 -11.51
CA SER A 21 -13.68 -1.05 -10.92
C SER A 21 -12.83 -1.02 -9.65
N ILE A 22 -11.74 -0.23 -9.61
CA ILE A 22 -10.95 -0.08 -8.39
C ILE A 22 -11.67 0.76 -7.34
N LEU A 23 -12.40 1.80 -7.72
CA LEU A 23 -13.20 2.58 -6.77
C LEU A 23 -14.31 1.74 -6.14
N SER A 24 -14.96 0.88 -6.92
CA SER A 24 -15.96 -0.06 -6.43
C SER A 24 -15.36 -1.10 -5.48
N HIS A 25 -14.14 -1.57 -5.78
CA HIS A 25 -13.38 -2.45 -4.90
C HIS A 25 -13.05 -1.77 -3.56
N LEU A 26 -12.53 -0.55 -3.60
CA LEU A 26 -12.20 0.25 -2.41
C LEU A 26 -13.45 0.63 -1.59
N ALA A 27 -14.62 0.72 -2.21
CA ALA A 27 -15.88 0.96 -1.49
C ALA A 27 -16.28 -0.21 -0.57
N GLY A 28 -15.66 -1.39 -0.73
CA GLY A 28 -15.80 -2.51 0.19
C GLY A 28 -15.06 -2.33 1.52
N GLU A 29 -14.15 -1.35 1.62
CA GLU A 29 -13.44 -1.05 2.87
C GLU A 29 -14.38 -0.42 3.90
N SER A 30 -14.29 -0.88 5.14
CA SER A 30 -15.15 -0.41 6.23
C SER A 30 -14.81 1.00 6.72
N THR A 31 -13.58 1.47 6.47
CA THR A 31 -13.05 2.77 6.88
C THR A 31 -11.96 3.24 5.92
N GLY A 32 -11.48 4.46 6.11
CA GLY A 32 -10.32 4.97 5.38
C GLY A 32 -10.64 5.40 3.97
N GLN A 33 -11.87 5.83 3.69
CA GLN A 33 -12.20 6.47 2.42
C GLN A 33 -11.54 7.86 2.35
N TYR A 34 -11.18 8.27 1.14
CA TYR A 34 -10.84 9.66 0.83
C TYR A 34 -12.16 10.41 0.53
N THR A 35 -12.42 11.66 0.91
CA THR A 35 -11.71 12.70 1.67
C THR A 35 -12.14 12.77 3.14
N ILE A 36 -13.20 12.06 3.51
CA ILE A 36 -13.83 12.12 4.83
C ILE A 36 -13.85 10.70 5.41
N GLY A 37 -13.22 10.53 6.56
CA GLY A 37 -13.19 9.26 7.28
C GLY A 37 -14.50 8.97 8.01
N ARG A 38 -14.62 7.75 8.56
CA ARG A 38 -15.83 7.27 9.26
C ARG A 38 -16.25 8.15 10.46
N SER A 39 -15.32 8.89 11.06
CA SER A 39 -15.60 9.85 12.15
C SER A 39 -16.12 11.21 11.67
N GLY A 40 -16.28 11.43 10.35
CA GLY A 40 -16.63 12.73 9.78
C GLY A 40 -15.45 13.72 9.70
N MET A 41 -14.23 13.27 10.04
CA MET A 41 -13.02 14.09 9.96
C MET A 41 -12.34 13.98 8.60
N TRP A 42 -11.57 15.00 8.23
CA TRP A 42 -10.70 14.98 7.06
C TRP A 42 -9.74 13.79 7.10
N HIS A 43 -9.67 13.06 5.99
CA HIS A 43 -8.80 11.92 5.80
C HIS A 43 -8.08 12.05 4.46
N GLY A 44 -6.76 12.23 4.53
CA GLY A 44 -5.92 12.53 3.35
C GLY A 44 -5.51 11.32 2.52
N GLY A 45 -5.93 10.11 2.89
CA GLY A 45 -5.50 8.87 2.25
C GLY A 45 -6.63 7.91 1.94
N ILE A 46 -6.24 6.72 1.48
CA ILE A 46 -7.12 5.57 1.35
C ILE A 46 -6.57 4.42 2.19
N HIS A 47 -7.43 3.61 2.79
CA HIS A 47 -7.02 2.33 3.39
C HIS A 47 -7.28 1.21 2.40
N ILE A 48 -6.39 0.22 2.39
CA ILE A 48 -6.56 -1.05 1.69
C ILE A 48 -6.23 -2.12 2.73
N THR A 49 -7.16 -3.03 2.97
CA THR A 49 -7.02 -4.08 3.98
C THR A 49 -7.22 -5.46 3.37
N GLU A 50 -6.98 -6.48 4.18
CA GLU A 50 -7.30 -7.86 3.88
C GLU A 50 -8.82 -8.09 3.64
N ALA A 51 -9.69 -7.18 4.10
CA ALA A 51 -11.13 -7.31 3.91
C ALA A 51 -11.53 -7.28 2.43
N THR A 52 -10.90 -6.41 1.62
CA THR A 52 -11.14 -6.35 0.17
C THR A 52 -10.03 -7.02 -0.62
N THR A 53 -8.79 -7.01 -0.12
CA THR A 53 -7.59 -7.40 -0.88
C THR A 53 -6.79 -8.50 -0.17
N PRO A 54 -7.42 -9.64 0.20
CA PRO A 54 -6.78 -10.67 1.04
C PRO A 54 -5.57 -11.33 0.38
N TRP A 55 -5.49 -11.32 -0.95
CA TRP A 55 -4.34 -11.85 -1.70
C TRP A 55 -3.07 -11.03 -1.53
N CYS A 56 -3.16 -9.76 -1.13
CA CYS A 56 -2.00 -8.92 -0.81
C CYS A 56 -1.60 -9.01 0.66
N ALA A 57 -2.45 -9.52 1.53
CA ALA A 57 -2.13 -9.72 2.94
C ALA A 57 -1.15 -10.89 3.08
N LEU A 58 -0.15 -10.73 3.95
CA LEU A 58 0.82 -11.76 4.26
C LEU A 58 0.87 -11.93 5.77
N SER A 59 0.57 -13.15 6.24
CA SER A 59 0.62 -13.40 7.66
C SER A 59 2.03 -13.63 8.17
N GLY A 60 2.32 -13.06 9.34
CA GLY A 60 3.54 -13.25 10.09
C GLY A 60 3.52 -14.52 10.95
N LYS A 61 4.45 -14.57 11.92
CA LYS A 61 4.57 -15.67 12.90
C LYS A 61 4.13 -15.27 14.30
N SER A 62 3.50 -14.11 14.45
CA SER A 62 3.09 -13.61 15.76
C SER A 62 1.96 -14.49 16.34
N PRO A 63 2.05 -14.95 17.59
CA PRO A 63 0.97 -15.71 18.22
C PRO A 63 -0.35 -14.93 18.30
N LEU A 64 -0.28 -13.61 18.47
CA LEU A 64 -1.47 -12.75 18.48
C LEU A 64 -2.18 -12.74 17.12
N GLU A 65 -1.39 -12.76 16.04
CA GLU A 65 -1.93 -12.78 14.68
C GLU A 65 -2.68 -14.08 14.38
N ALA A 66 -2.26 -15.21 14.96
CA ALA A 66 -2.99 -16.47 14.84
C ALA A 66 -4.35 -16.47 15.56
N ILE A 67 -4.56 -15.55 16.51
CA ILE A 67 -5.84 -15.35 17.19
C ILE A 67 -6.74 -14.46 16.32
N ASP A 68 -6.21 -13.34 15.83
CA ASP A 68 -6.96 -12.36 15.03
C ASP A 68 -7.29 -12.88 13.62
N PHE A 69 -6.37 -13.66 13.03
CA PHE A 69 -6.47 -14.26 11.71
C PHE A 69 -6.23 -15.78 11.79
N PRO A 70 -7.25 -16.58 12.17
CA PRO A 70 -7.12 -18.02 12.35
C PRO A 70 -6.70 -18.78 11.09
N VAL A 71 -6.94 -18.19 9.92
CA VAL A 71 -6.47 -18.69 8.63
C VAL A 71 -5.38 -17.73 8.12
N PRO A 72 -4.10 -18.16 8.05
CA PRO A 72 -3.01 -17.30 7.62
C PRO A 72 -3.16 -16.84 6.16
N PHE A 73 -2.89 -15.56 5.91
CA PHE A 73 -2.77 -15.04 4.56
C PHE A 73 -1.42 -15.40 3.93
N LYS A 74 -1.43 -15.72 2.63
CA LYS A 74 -0.26 -16.26 1.94
C LYS A 74 0.62 -15.21 1.27
N GLY A 75 0.16 -13.96 1.15
CA GLY A 75 0.84 -12.93 0.35
C GLY A 75 0.98 -13.36 -1.11
N GLU A 76 -0.12 -13.81 -1.72
CA GLU A 76 -0.12 -14.31 -3.11
C GLU A 76 0.32 -13.23 -4.11
N GLN A 77 0.10 -11.96 -3.77
CA GLN A 77 0.52 -10.80 -4.54
C GLN A 77 1.19 -9.77 -3.64
N ALA A 78 2.12 -8.99 -4.20
CA ALA A 78 2.73 -7.87 -3.49
C ALA A 78 1.93 -6.57 -3.70
N VAL A 79 2.01 -5.65 -2.76
CA VAL A 79 1.73 -4.23 -3.02
C VAL A 79 2.82 -3.67 -3.94
N ARG A 80 2.43 -2.81 -4.86
CA ARG A 80 3.27 -2.37 -5.99
C ARG A 80 3.50 -0.86 -5.97
N CYS A 81 4.68 -0.45 -6.43
CA CYS A 81 4.89 0.95 -6.80
C CYS A 81 3.92 1.31 -7.93
N MET A 82 3.24 2.44 -7.82
CA MET A 82 2.23 2.87 -8.80
C MET A 82 2.85 3.39 -10.09
N ALA A 83 4.11 3.78 -10.07
CA ALA A 83 4.87 4.20 -11.23
C ALA A 83 6.20 3.44 -11.30
N ASP A 84 6.64 3.14 -12.52
CA ASP A 84 7.99 2.63 -12.77
C ASP A 84 9.06 3.67 -12.42
N GLY A 85 10.21 3.20 -11.95
CA GLY A 85 11.30 4.07 -11.53
C GLY A 85 12.48 3.30 -10.95
N GLU A 86 13.44 4.04 -10.40
CA GLU A 86 14.65 3.51 -9.81
C GLU A 86 14.56 3.57 -8.29
N VAL A 87 14.82 2.47 -7.60
CA VAL A 87 14.98 2.49 -6.13
C VAL A 87 16.31 3.19 -5.82
N VAL A 88 16.22 4.38 -5.22
CA VAL A 88 17.40 5.24 -4.94
C VAL A 88 17.78 5.27 -3.47
N ALA A 89 16.87 4.88 -2.57
CA ALA A 89 17.15 4.65 -1.16
C ALA A 89 16.12 3.67 -0.59
N TYR A 90 16.53 2.88 0.39
CA TYR A 90 15.61 2.01 1.12
C TYR A 90 16.14 1.71 2.53
N ARG A 91 15.23 1.32 3.41
CA ARG A 91 15.53 0.70 4.71
C ARG A 91 14.56 -0.45 4.90
N VAL A 92 15.08 -1.61 5.29
CA VAL A 92 14.26 -2.75 5.74
C VAL A 92 14.63 -3.02 7.19
N CYS A 93 13.69 -2.80 8.08
CA CYS A 93 13.84 -3.12 9.50
C CYS A 93 13.83 -4.65 9.65
N ARG A 94 14.80 -5.18 10.41
CA ARG A 94 14.84 -6.60 10.75
C ARG A 94 13.68 -6.99 11.66
N ASP A 95 13.38 -6.11 12.61
CA ASP A 95 12.36 -6.28 13.64
C ASP A 95 11.43 -5.06 13.64
N TYR A 96 10.16 -5.27 13.97
CA TYR A 96 9.21 -4.18 14.16
C TYR A 96 9.53 -3.37 15.42
N LEU A 97 9.30 -2.07 15.38
CA LEU A 97 9.30 -1.22 16.56
C LEU A 97 7.95 -1.36 17.27
N THR A 98 7.96 -1.20 18.59
CA THR A 98 6.75 -1.33 19.41
C THR A 98 6.43 -0.03 20.15
N ILE A 99 5.16 0.35 20.17
CA ILE A 99 4.64 1.41 21.06
C ILE A 99 3.63 0.80 22.03
N ALA A 100 3.66 1.24 23.29
CA ALA A 100 2.69 0.80 24.29
C ALA A 100 1.29 1.36 23.95
N TRP A 101 0.27 0.51 24.02
CA TRP A 101 -1.13 0.88 23.80
C TRP A 101 -2.04 0.16 24.79
N GLU A 102 -3.26 0.66 24.99
CA GLU A 102 -4.18 0.19 26.05
C GLU A 102 -4.50 -1.31 25.96
N SER A 103 -4.58 -1.85 24.74
CA SER A 103 -4.89 -3.26 24.48
C SER A 103 -3.65 -4.15 24.28
N GLY A 104 -2.44 -3.63 24.50
CA GLY A 104 -1.18 -4.32 24.23
C GLY A 104 -0.24 -3.53 23.29
N PRO A 105 1.01 -3.95 23.10
CA PRO A 105 1.94 -3.22 22.24
C PRO A 105 1.50 -3.24 20.77
N LEU A 106 1.53 -2.08 20.11
CA LEU A 106 1.33 -1.97 18.67
C LEU A 106 2.68 -2.04 17.96
N ASN A 107 2.72 -2.83 16.88
CA ASN A 107 3.88 -2.94 16.01
C ASN A 107 3.80 -1.88 14.89
N PHE A 108 4.91 -1.22 14.63
CA PHE A 108 5.08 -0.36 13.46
C PHE A 108 6.48 -0.57 12.89
N SER A 109 6.65 -0.32 11.60
CA SER A 109 7.94 -0.46 10.95
C SER A 109 8.45 0.92 10.50
N GLY A 110 9.77 1.07 10.57
CA GLY A 110 10.49 2.21 9.96
C GLY A 110 10.94 1.90 8.55
N SER A 111 10.56 0.76 7.97
CA SER A 111 10.97 0.36 6.63
C SER A 111 10.42 1.33 5.60
N PHE A 112 11.22 1.61 4.59
CA PHE A 112 10.79 2.45 3.48
C PHE A 112 11.52 2.09 2.19
N VAL A 113 10.91 2.45 1.07
CA VAL A 113 11.52 2.46 -0.25
C VAL A 113 11.26 3.82 -0.88
N LEU A 114 12.32 4.47 -1.36
CA LEU A 114 12.27 5.72 -2.11
C LEU A 114 12.54 5.43 -3.58
N VAL A 115 11.57 5.75 -4.43
CA VAL A 115 11.67 5.54 -5.87
C VAL A 115 11.80 6.89 -6.57
N LYS A 116 12.82 7.01 -7.42
CA LYS A 116 13.02 8.14 -8.33
C LYS A 116 12.37 7.83 -9.67
N HIS A 117 11.60 8.78 -10.16
CA HIS A 117 10.93 8.70 -11.45
C HIS A 117 11.48 9.74 -12.42
N TYR A 118 11.23 9.51 -13.70
CA TYR A 118 11.45 10.51 -14.75
C TYR A 118 10.23 10.56 -15.66
N ILE A 119 9.76 11.77 -15.94
CA ILE A 119 8.75 12.02 -16.97
C ILE A 119 9.23 13.12 -17.90
N GLN A 120 8.76 13.04 -19.15
CA GLN A 120 9.02 14.01 -20.21
C GLN A 120 7.67 14.52 -20.74
N PRO A 121 7.03 15.52 -20.08
CA PRO A 121 5.71 15.99 -20.46
C PRO A 121 5.70 16.80 -21.77
N GLY A 122 6.82 17.41 -22.16
CA GLY A 122 6.97 18.17 -23.40
C GLY A 122 8.16 17.71 -24.24
N GLU A 123 8.31 18.28 -25.44
CA GLU A 123 9.36 17.84 -26.40
C GLU A 123 10.76 18.39 -26.09
N LYS A 124 10.86 19.47 -25.30
CA LYS A 124 12.14 20.09 -24.95
C LYS A 124 12.81 19.34 -23.81
N GLU A 125 14.13 19.18 -23.87
CA GLU A 125 14.94 18.60 -22.78
C GLU A 125 14.66 19.28 -21.43
N SER A 126 14.52 20.61 -21.42
CA SER A 126 14.21 21.40 -20.22
C SER A 126 12.84 21.13 -19.59
N SER A 127 11.97 20.36 -20.25
CA SER A 127 10.68 19.95 -19.69
C SER A 127 10.74 18.62 -18.94
N GLY A 128 11.89 17.94 -18.93
CA GLY A 128 12.10 16.74 -18.13
C GLY A 128 11.94 17.02 -16.63
N LEU A 129 11.21 16.14 -15.93
CA LEU A 129 10.99 16.26 -14.49
C LEU A 129 11.40 14.97 -13.79
N HIS A 130 12.21 15.13 -12.75
CA HIS A 130 12.42 14.11 -11.74
C HIS A 130 11.51 14.35 -10.56
N PHE A 131 10.84 13.30 -10.10
CA PHE A 131 10.08 13.32 -8.85
C PHE A 131 10.32 12.01 -8.11
N TYR A 132 9.93 11.99 -6.83
CA TYR A 132 10.18 10.87 -5.94
C TYR A 132 8.88 10.44 -5.26
N THR A 133 8.70 9.14 -5.11
CA THR A 133 7.63 8.57 -4.28
C THR A 133 8.24 7.80 -3.12
N LEU A 134 7.74 8.08 -1.91
CA LEU A 134 8.17 7.42 -0.68
C LEU A 134 7.11 6.39 -0.27
N TYR A 135 7.48 5.12 -0.26
CA TYR A 135 6.65 4.02 0.26
C TYR A 135 7.13 3.67 1.66
N MET A 136 6.24 3.74 2.65
CA MET A 136 6.52 3.36 4.04
C MET A 136 5.77 2.06 4.36
N HIS A 137 6.44 1.16 5.08
CA HIS A 137 5.94 -0.17 5.44
C HIS A 137 6.09 -0.39 6.94
#